data_AF-A0A962Z0L9-F1
#
_entry.id   AF-A0A962Z0L9-F1
#
_cell.length_a   1.000
_cell.length_b   1.000
_cell.length_c   1.000
_cell.angle_alpha   90.00
_cell.angle_beta   90.00
_cell.angle_gamma   90.00
#
_symmetry.space_group_name_H-M   'P 1'
#
loop_
_entity.id
_entity.type
_entity.pdbx_description
1 polymer ?
#
loop_
_entity_poly.entity_id
_entity_poly.type
_entity_poly.pdbx_seq_one_letter_code
_entity_poly.pdbx_strand_id
1 'polypeptide(L)'
;MALIALPAAAVTEAQLDTIKSLGSLNGVALQCRFLDETNRMKEVLVKTLPKRRELGLAFDEQTNDSFLKFISEGQSCPDRLEFSHNVDAAIKALGEAF
;
A
#
# COMPACT_ATOMS: atom_id res chain seq x y z
N MET A 1 -9.82 40.86 0.14
CA MET A 1 -10.06 39.45 0.50
C MET A 1 -8.72 38.80 0.77
N ALA A 2 -8.43 38.46 2.04
CA ALA A 2 -7.22 37.72 2.38
C ALA A 2 -7.46 36.24 2.12
N LEU A 3 -6.66 35.63 1.24
CA LEU A 3 -6.62 34.17 1.10
C LEU A 3 -5.91 33.61 2.32
N ILE A 4 -6.64 32.94 3.20
CA ILE A 4 -6.07 32.14 4.28
C ILE A 4 -5.59 30.84 3.62
N ALA A 5 -4.28 30.73 3.38
CA ALA A 5 -3.66 29.47 2.99
C ALA A 5 -3.68 28.55 4.22
N LEU A 6 -4.57 27.56 4.22
CA LEU A 6 -4.50 26.46 5.18
C LEU A 6 -3.20 25.68 4.93
N PRO A 7 -2.40 25.40 5.97
CA PRO A 7 -1.21 24.57 5.79
C PRO A 7 -1.65 23.20 5.29
N ALA A 8 -1.06 22.74 4.19
CA ALA A 8 -1.21 21.36 3.76
C ALA A 8 -0.68 20.47 4.89
N ALA A 9 -1.56 19.70 5.54
CA ALA A 9 -1.14 18.76 6.57
C ALA A 9 -0.14 17.76 5.96
N ALA A 10 1.08 17.77 6.47
CA ALA A 10 2.08 16.79 6.10
C ALA A 10 1.58 15.40 6.49
N VAL A 11 1.80 14.41 5.62
CA VAL A 11 1.54 13.02 5.98
C VAL A 11 2.61 12.58 6.97
N THR A 12 2.18 11.94 8.05
CA THR A 12 3.07 11.42 9.09
C THR A 12 3.83 10.20 8.59
N GLU A 13 4.94 9.87 9.24
CA GLU A 13 5.68 8.63 8.95
C GLU A 13 4.79 7.39 9.17
N ALA A 14 4.00 7.37 10.23
CA ALA A 14 3.07 6.27 10.51
C ALA A 14 2.04 6.06 9.38
N GLN A 15 1.49 7.16 8.83
CA GLN A 15 0.64 7.10 7.65
C GLN A 15 1.39 6.57 6.42
N LEU A 16 2.63 7.02 6.19
CA LEU A 16 3.46 6.53 5.08
C LEU A 16 3.76 5.03 5.22
N ASP A 17 3.98 4.53 6.44
CA ASP A 17 4.25 3.13 6.71
C ASP A 17 3.05 2.23 6.40
N THR A 18 1.82 2.70 6.61
CA THR A 18 0.62 1.95 6.19
C THR A 18 0.51 1.82 4.67
N ILE A 19 0.92 2.84 3.91
CA ILE A 19 0.99 2.80 2.45
C ILE A 19 2.05 1.79 2.00
N LYS A 20 3.23 1.83 2.60
CA LYS A 20 4.33 0.89 2.31
C LYS A 20 3.98 -0.55 2.68
N SER A 21 3.23 -0.75 3.75
CA SER A 21 2.76 -2.09 4.15
C SER A 21 1.89 -2.72 3.06
N LEU A 22 0.94 -1.95 2.50
CA LEU A 22 0.17 -2.39 1.34
C LEU A 22 1.04 -2.57 0.09
N GLY A 23 2.02 -1.71 -0.15
CA GLY A 23 2.99 -1.87 -1.24
C GLY A 23 3.73 -3.21 -1.15
N SER A 24 4.19 -3.56 0.05
CA SER A 24 4.90 -4.82 0.29
C SER A 24 4.02 -6.04 -0.01
N LEU A 25 2.79 -6.04 0.52
CA LEU A 25 1.81 -7.10 0.22
C LEU A 25 1.52 -7.18 -1.29
N ASN A 26 1.38 -6.05 -1.96
CA ASN A 26 1.13 -5.99 -3.39
C ASN A 26 2.29 -6.59 -4.22
N GLY A 27 3.54 -6.36 -3.82
CA GLY A 27 4.70 -7.00 -4.45
C GLY A 27 4.62 -8.53 -4.39
N VAL A 28 4.26 -9.09 -3.22
CA VAL A 28 4.03 -10.53 -3.05
C VAL A 28 2.85 -11.02 -3.90
N ALA A 29 1.73 -10.30 -3.86
CA ALA A 29 0.52 -10.65 -4.62
C ALA A 29 0.80 -10.74 -6.13
N LEU A 30 1.58 -9.80 -6.69
CA LEU A 30 1.97 -9.81 -8.09
C LEU A 30 2.76 -11.06 -8.45
N GLN A 31 3.77 -11.39 -7.64
CA GLN A 31 4.60 -12.57 -7.88
C GLN A 31 3.81 -13.87 -7.77
N CYS A 32 2.82 -13.89 -6.87
CA CYS A 32 1.94 -15.03 -6.64
C CYS A 32 0.67 -15.06 -7.51
N ARG A 33 0.50 -14.08 -8.41
CA ARG A 33 -0.67 -13.93 -9.29
C ARG A 33 -2.01 -13.82 -8.53
N PHE A 34 -2.00 -13.28 -7.32
CA PHE A 34 -3.20 -12.93 -6.56
C PHE A 34 -3.74 -11.57 -7.07
N LEU A 35 -4.21 -11.56 -8.31
CA LEU A 35 -4.57 -10.33 -9.03
C LEU A 35 -5.80 -9.63 -8.44
N ASP A 36 -6.69 -10.38 -7.81
CA ASP A 36 -7.83 -9.83 -7.07
C ASP A 36 -7.36 -9.01 -5.87
N GLU A 37 -6.39 -9.51 -5.10
CA GLU A 37 -5.82 -8.75 -3.97
C GLU A 37 -5.01 -7.54 -4.46
N THR A 38 -4.29 -7.67 -5.58
CA THR A 38 -3.60 -6.54 -6.24
C THR A 38 -4.59 -5.41 -6.55
N ASN A 39 -5.73 -5.74 -7.17
CA ASN A 39 -6.75 -4.75 -7.52
C ASN A 39 -7.40 -4.16 -6.27
N ARG A 40 -7.71 -5.00 -5.29
CA ARG A 40 -8.32 -4.58 -4.02
C ARG A 40 -7.46 -3.56 -3.27
N MET A 41 -6.16 -3.82 -3.12
CA MET A 41 -5.23 -2.89 -2.46
C MET A 41 -5.15 -1.54 -3.20
N LYS A 42 -5.05 -1.57 -4.53
CA LYS A 42 -5.02 -0.36 -5.35
C LYS A 42 -6.31 0.45 -5.25
N GLU A 43 -7.46 -0.22 -5.27
CA GLU A 43 -8.76 0.44 -5.12
C GLU A 43 -8.89 1.14 -3.77
N VAL A 44 -8.47 0.49 -2.68
CA VAL A 44 -8.49 1.10 -1.35
C VAL A 44 -7.59 2.33 -1.33
N LEU A 45 -6.38 2.27 -1.85
CA LEU A 45 -5.50 3.45 -1.91
C LEU A 45 -6.13 4.61 -2.68
N VAL A 46 -6.76 4.32 -3.83
CA VAL A 46 -7.46 5.35 -4.63
C VAL A 46 -8.62 5.99 -3.85
N LYS A 47 -9.32 5.22 -3.02
CA LYS A 47 -10.48 5.68 -2.23
C LYS A 47 -10.07 6.43 -0.95
N THR A 48 -9.02 5.97 -0.27
CA THR A 48 -8.63 6.45 1.06
C THR A 48 -7.64 7.60 1.00
N LEU A 49 -6.66 7.55 0.09
CA LEU A 49 -5.57 8.53 0.10
C LEU A 49 -5.97 9.88 -0.51
N PRO A 50 -5.45 11.01 0.03
CA PRO A 50 -5.56 12.29 -0.64
C PRO A 50 -4.84 12.20 -2.00
N LYS A 51 -5.35 12.93 -3.01
CA LYS A 51 -4.83 12.89 -4.39
C LYS A 51 -3.49 13.61 -4.52
N ARG A 52 -2.44 12.99 -3.99
CA ARG A 52 -1.07 13.49 -4.04
C ARG A 52 -0.15 12.43 -4.62
N ARG A 53 0.68 12.83 -5.58
CA ARG A 53 1.50 11.91 -6.39
C ARG A 53 2.48 11.12 -5.54
N GLU A 54 3.09 11.76 -4.55
CA GLU A 54 4.09 11.17 -3.68
C GLU A 54 3.57 9.99 -2.85
N LEU A 55 2.28 9.97 -2.53
CA LEU A 55 1.68 8.87 -1.78
C LEU A 55 1.48 7.62 -2.65
N GLY A 56 1.03 7.81 -3.90
CA GLY A 56 0.98 6.72 -4.87
C GLY A 56 2.38 6.19 -5.21
N LEU A 57 3.35 7.09 -5.35
CA LEU A 57 4.74 6.72 -5.61
C LEU A 57 5.32 5.85 -4.49
N ALA A 58 5.06 6.17 -3.22
CA ALA A 58 5.52 5.37 -2.09
C ALA A 58 4.97 3.93 -2.10
N PHE A 59 3.72 3.74 -2.53
CA PHE A 59 3.15 2.40 -2.72
C PHE A 59 3.81 1.66 -3.90
N ASP A 60 4.02 2.34 -5.02
CA ASP A 60 4.58 1.74 -6.24
C ASP A 60 6.06 1.35 -6.05
N GLU A 61 6.86 2.21 -5.42
CA GLU A 61 8.26 1.93 -5.09
C GLU A 61 8.37 0.72 -4.16
N GLN A 62 7.59 0.71 -3.07
CA GLN A 62 7.61 -0.40 -2.12
C GLN A 62 7.07 -1.71 -2.73
N THR A 63 6.10 -1.62 -3.65
CA THR A 63 5.65 -2.77 -4.45
C THR A 63 6.80 -3.36 -5.25
N ASN A 64 7.53 -2.52 -5.98
CA ASN A 64 8.64 -2.94 -6.80
C ASN A 64 9.75 -3.60 -5.95
N ASP A 65 10.11 -2.96 -4.84
CA ASP A 65 11.14 -3.48 -3.93
C ASP A 65 10.76 -4.84 -3.36
N SER A 66 9.50 -4.99 -2.91
CA SER A 66 9.02 -6.27 -2.37
C SER A 66 8.94 -7.35 -3.44
N PHE A 67 8.54 -7.01 -4.66
CA PHE A 67 8.50 -7.95 -5.79
C PHE A 67 9.91 -8.46 -6.13
N LEU A 68 10.88 -7.56 -6.27
CA LEU A 68 12.28 -7.91 -6.54
C LEU A 68 12.89 -8.73 -5.41
N LYS A 69 12.63 -8.34 -4.15
CA LYS A 69 13.09 -9.06 -2.97
C LYS A 69 12.57 -10.50 -2.96
N PHE A 70 11.26 -10.69 -3.16
CA PHE A 70 10.63 -12.01 -3.19
C PHE A 70 11.31 -12.94 -4.19
N ILE A 71 11.61 -12.43 -5.40
CA ILE A 71 12.33 -13.18 -6.44
C ILE A 71 13.75 -13.51 -6.01
N SER A 72 14.50 -12.52 -5.50
CA SER A 72 15.91 -12.70 -5.13
C SER A 72 16.10 -13.70 -3.98
N GLU A 73 15.12 -13.77 -3.07
CA GLU A 73 15.15 -14.68 -1.92
C GLU A 73 14.55 -16.05 -2.24
N GLY A 74 13.98 -16.25 -3.43
CA GLY A 74 13.37 -17.52 -3.82
C GLY A 74 12.20 -17.93 -2.92
N GLN A 75 11.44 -16.95 -2.43
CA GLN A 75 10.33 -17.20 -1.51
C GLN A 75 9.22 -18.02 -2.19
N SER A 76 8.52 -18.83 -1.40
CA SER A 76 7.32 -19.53 -1.84
C SER A 76 6.08 -18.67 -1.60
N CYS A 77 5.08 -18.79 -2.47
CA CYS A 77 3.84 -18.06 -2.30
C CYS A 77 3.13 -18.49 -1.01
N PRO A 78 2.63 -17.53 -0.21
CA PRO A 78 1.92 -17.84 1.02
C PRO A 78 0.58 -18.51 0.72
N ASP A 79 -0.02 -19.11 1.76
CA ASP A 79 -1.42 -19.54 1.69
C ASP A 79 -2.32 -18.35 1.36
N ARG A 80 -3.32 -18.60 0.50
CA ARG A 80 -4.14 -17.53 -0.05
C ARG A 80 -5.10 -16.94 0.98
N LEU A 81 -5.62 -17.74 1.90
CA LEU A 81 -6.51 -17.27 2.96
C LEU A 81 -5.73 -16.44 3.98
N GLU A 82 -4.57 -16.94 4.40
CA GLU A 82 -3.67 -16.19 5.28
C GLU A 82 -3.24 -14.86 4.66
N PHE A 83 -2.88 -14.87 3.37
CA PHE A 83 -2.52 -13.65 2.66
C PHE A 83 -3.67 -12.65 2.61
N SER A 84 -4.90 -13.10 2.35
CA SER A 84 -6.09 -12.24 2.35
C SER A 84 -6.33 -11.59 3.71
N HIS A 85 -6.14 -12.33 4.82
CA HIS A 85 -6.21 -11.75 6.17
C HIS A 85 -5.13 -10.67 6.43
N ASN A 86 -3.92 -10.86 5.90
CA ASN A 86 -2.87 -9.84 6.00
C ASN A 86 -3.23 -8.58 5.20
N VAL A 87 -3.85 -8.74 4.03
CA VAL A 87 -4.38 -7.62 3.24
C VAL A 87 -5.51 -6.90 3.99
N ASP A 88 -6.44 -7.64 4.61
CA ASP A 88 -7.51 -7.06 5.44
C ASP A 88 -6.95 -6.19 6.57
N ALA A 89 -5.96 -6.72 7.30
CA ALA A 89 -5.33 -6.01 8.40
C ALA A 89 -4.62 -4.73 7.93
N ALA A 90 -3.91 -4.78 6.80
CA ALA A 90 -3.23 -3.62 6.22
C ALA A 90 -4.21 -2.57 5.70
N ILE A 91 -5.31 -2.98 5.06
CA ILE A 91 -6.39 -2.08 4.62
C ILE A 91 -7.02 -1.37 5.82
N LYS A 92 -7.29 -2.11 6.90
CA LYS A 92 -7.83 -1.54 8.14
C LYS A 92 -6.86 -0.50 8.72
N ALA A 93 -5.58 -0.84 8.82
CA ALA A 93 -4.56 0.08 9.34
C ALA A 93 -4.45 1.36 8.51
N LEU A 94 -4.50 1.26 7.17
CA LEU A 94 -4.54 2.43 6.29
C LEU A 94 -5.75 3.32 6.57
N GLY A 95 -6.94 2.73 6.71
CA GLY A 95 -8.18 3.47 6.99
C GLY A 95 -8.24 4.08 8.39
N GLU A 96 -7.49 3.57 9.36
CA GLU A 96 -7.36 4.19 10.69
C GLU A 96 -6.34 5.34 10.69
N ALA A 97 -5.40 5.33 9.75
CA ALA A 97 -4.37 6.35 9.63
C ALA A 97 -4.81 7.59 8.81
N PHE A 98 -5.84 7.48 7.96
CA PHE A 98 -6.31 8.52 7.03
C PHE A 98 -7.80 8.78 7.16
#